data_AF-A0A8J4UHD5-F1
#
_entry.id   AF-A0A8J4UHD5-F1
#
_cell.length_a   1.000
_cell.length_b   1.000
_cell.length_c   1.000
_cell.angle_alpha   90.00
_cell.angle_beta   90.00
_cell.angle_gamma   90.00
#
_symmetry.space_group_name_H-M   'P 1'
#
loop_
_entity.id
_entity.type
_entity.pdbx_description
1 polymer ?
#
loop_
_entity_poly.entity_id
_entity_poly.type
_entity_poly.pdbx_seq_one_letter_code
_entity_poly.pdbx_strand_id
1 'polypeptide(L)'
;QLKDCYETKAFFFLVFDLMRKGELFDYLTEKVTLSEKETRKIMRALLEVVSYLHSQNIVHRDLKPENILLDDNMNIKLTDFGFAVQIGPQQKVNEVCGTPGYLAPEIIECSMDPHHQGYGTAVDIWSAGVIMYTLLAGSPPFWHRKQMLMLRMILAGNYQFTSPEWDDRSDTVKDLISKMLVVNPEQRYSAIDALNHPFFQQYVVEEVRHFSPYRKFKVICMTVLASVRIYCNYRRAKPVTKDVIKSDPYAVKPIRKLIDACAFKIYGHWVKKGQTQNRAALFENSPKAILLSIAAEVENSTLCRTMTQAQTKEMFRLAEAVCFDVDSTVIREEGIDELAKFCGVGDAVTEMTRKAMGGSITFKTALTERLSIIKCSREQVNKLITDHPPQLTPGIKELVERLHQRNVKVFLISGGFRCIVEHVATQLGIPLDHVYANRLKFYFNGEYAGFDETQPTAESGGKGKVISLLKEKYGFKKIVMIGDGATDLEACPPA
;
A
#
# COMPACT_ATOMS: atom_id res chain seq x y z
N GLN A 1 -28.05 12.17 10.11
CA GLN A 1 -28.67 13.30 9.37
C GLN A 1 -28.08 14.59 9.91
N LEU A 2 -27.76 15.57 9.06
CA LEU A 2 -27.40 16.91 9.54
C LEU A 2 -28.66 17.53 10.16
N LYS A 3 -28.61 17.79 11.46
CA LYS A 3 -29.73 18.35 12.23
C LYS A 3 -29.65 19.87 12.29
N ASP A 4 -28.43 20.40 12.42
CA ASP A 4 -28.21 21.82 12.57
C ASP A 4 -26.79 22.21 12.13
N CYS A 5 -26.58 23.49 11.82
CA CYS A 5 -25.29 24.07 11.46
C CYS A 5 -25.12 25.42 12.15
N TYR A 6 -24.00 25.59 12.87
CA TYR A 6 -23.64 26.86 13.48
C TYR A 6 -22.31 27.34 12.93
N GLU A 7 -22.22 28.62 12.63
CA GLU A 7 -20.99 29.26 12.19
C GLU A 7 -20.59 30.35 13.18
N THR A 8 -19.29 30.39 13.49
CA THR A 8 -18.65 31.46 14.25
C THR A 8 -17.49 32.01 13.42
N LYS A 9 -16.91 33.14 13.83
CA LYS A 9 -15.77 33.75 13.13
C LYS A 9 -14.56 32.82 12.95
N ALA A 10 -14.45 31.73 13.71
CA ALA A 10 -13.31 30.82 13.68
C ALA A 10 -13.69 29.34 13.44
N PHE A 11 -14.96 28.96 13.57
CA PHE A 11 -15.37 27.54 13.57
C PHE A 11 -16.73 27.33 12.90
N PHE A 12 -16.85 26.21 12.20
CA PHE A 12 -18.11 25.61 11.78
C PHE A 12 -18.45 24.42 12.69
N PHE A 13 -19.70 24.36 13.16
CA PHE A 13 -20.23 23.26 13.95
C PHE A 13 -21.35 22.60 13.16
N LEU A 14 -21.18 21.31 12.84
CA LEU A 14 -22.18 20.52 12.17
C LEU A 14 -22.76 19.50 13.17
N VAL A 15 -24.06 19.60 13.44
CA VAL A 15 -24.74 18.73 14.42
C VAL A 15 -25.36 17.54 13.71
N PHE A 16 -24.94 16.34 14.07
CA PHE A 16 -25.42 15.08 13.50
C PHE A 16 -26.00 14.15 14.56
N ASP A 17 -26.73 13.12 14.10
CA ASP A 17 -27.09 11.98 14.94
C ASP A 17 -25.84 11.26 15.47
N LEU A 18 -25.84 10.89 16.75
CA LEU A 18 -24.76 10.14 17.37
C LEU A 18 -24.80 8.66 16.97
N MET A 19 -23.72 8.18 16.36
CA MET A 19 -23.55 6.78 15.95
C MET A 19 -22.64 6.06 16.96
N ARG A 20 -23.25 5.48 18.01
CA ARG A 20 -22.52 4.97 19.21
C ARG A 20 -21.55 3.83 18.92
N LYS A 21 -21.75 3.05 17.84
CA LYS A 21 -20.85 1.96 17.45
C LYS A 21 -19.66 2.44 16.62
N GLY A 22 -19.59 3.73 16.30
CA GLY A 22 -18.48 4.31 15.56
C GLY A 22 -18.43 3.83 14.11
N GLU A 23 -17.21 3.68 13.59
CA GLU A 23 -16.94 3.35 12.19
C GLU A 23 -17.11 1.85 11.90
N LEU A 24 -17.57 1.53 10.69
CA LEU A 24 -17.60 0.16 10.19
C LEU A 24 -16.20 -0.44 10.09
N PHE A 25 -15.17 0.39 9.87
CA PHE A 25 -13.77 -0.03 9.95
C PHE A 25 -13.43 -0.63 11.32
N ASP A 26 -13.77 0.07 12.41
CA ASP A 26 -13.51 -0.40 13.78
C ASP A 26 -14.32 -1.67 14.09
N TYR A 27 -15.57 -1.74 13.63
CA TYR A 27 -16.40 -2.94 13.78
C TYR A 27 -15.83 -4.16 13.04
N LEU A 28 -15.42 -4.00 11.77
CA LEU A 28 -14.77 -5.05 11.00
C LEU A 28 -13.46 -5.48 11.67
N THR A 29 -12.71 -4.50 12.18
CA THR A 29 -11.44 -4.71 12.86
C THR A 29 -11.61 -5.62 14.08
N GLU A 30 -12.62 -5.35 14.92
CA GLU A 30 -13.00 -6.18 16.06
C GLU A 30 -13.48 -7.59 15.65
N LYS A 31 -14.30 -7.68 14.59
CA LYS A 31 -14.94 -8.95 14.16
C LYS A 31 -14.09 -9.84 13.26
N VAL A 32 -13.00 -9.33 12.72
CA VAL A 32 -12.13 -9.99 11.73
C VAL A 32 -12.73 -10.11 10.34
N THR A 33 -13.89 -10.73 10.25
CA THR A 33 -14.66 -10.91 9.01
C THR A 33 -16.14 -10.92 9.38
N LEU A 34 -16.99 -10.45 8.48
CA LEU A 34 -18.43 -10.54 8.65
C LEU A 34 -19.00 -11.80 7.99
N SER A 35 -20.13 -12.27 8.52
CA SER A 35 -20.93 -13.29 7.84
C SER A 35 -21.57 -12.71 6.58
N GLU A 36 -21.96 -13.56 5.62
CA GLU A 36 -22.72 -13.10 4.45
C GLU A 36 -24.06 -12.46 4.87
N LYS A 37 -24.68 -12.92 5.96
CA LYS A 37 -25.93 -12.36 6.47
C LYS A 37 -25.76 -10.92 6.95
N GLU A 38 -24.69 -10.64 7.69
CA GLU A 38 -24.36 -9.29 8.15
C GLU A 38 -23.94 -8.40 6.97
N THR A 39 -23.05 -8.91 6.12
CA THR A 39 -22.59 -8.22 4.91
C THR A 39 -23.76 -7.85 4.01
N ARG A 40 -24.73 -8.75 3.82
CA ARG A 40 -25.95 -8.49 3.03
C ARG A 40 -26.77 -7.33 3.59
N LYS A 41 -26.91 -7.23 4.92
CA LYS A 41 -27.65 -6.12 5.55
C LYS A 41 -26.94 -4.79 5.33
N ILE A 42 -25.63 -4.75 5.61
CA ILE A 42 -24.80 -3.55 5.48
C ILE A 42 -24.74 -3.10 4.02
N MET A 43 -24.42 -4.01 3.10
CA MET A 43 -24.28 -3.71 1.67
C MET A 43 -25.60 -3.33 1.02
N ARG A 44 -26.74 -3.91 1.44
CA ARG A 44 -28.05 -3.46 0.95
C ARG A 44 -28.27 -1.99 1.29
N ALA A 45 -28.12 -1.64 2.56
CA ALA A 45 -28.33 -0.26 3.02
C ALA A 45 -27.33 0.70 2.35
N LEU A 46 -26.08 0.29 2.15
CA LEU A 46 -25.07 1.10 1.46
C LEU A 46 -25.48 1.35 0.00
N LEU A 47 -25.86 0.29 -0.73
CA LEU A 47 -26.26 0.41 -2.12
C LEU A 47 -27.58 1.17 -2.29
N GLU A 48 -28.51 1.11 -1.33
CA GLU A 48 -29.71 1.95 -1.30
C GLU A 48 -29.35 3.44 -1.16
N VAL A 49 -28.41 3.77 -0.27
CA VAL A 49 -27.90 5.15 -0.13
C VAL A 49 -27.19 5.60 -1.42
N VAL A 50 -26.32 4.76 -1.98
CA VAL A 50 -25.59 5.07 -3.22
C VAL A 50 -26.56 5.25 -4.39
N SER A 51 -27.56 4.38 -4.53
CA SER A 51 -28.63 4.50 -5.53
C SER A 51 -29.37 5.83 -5.40
N TYR A 52 -29.71 6.24 -4.16
CA TYR A 52 -30.32 7.53 -3.90
C TYR A 52 -29.42 8.70 -4.33
N LEU A 53 -28.13 8.71 -3.96
CA LEU A 53 -27.19 9.74 -4.37
C LEU A 53 -27.07 9.82 -5.90
N HIS A 54 -26.94 8.68 -6.56
CA HIS A 54 -26.83 8.59 -8.01
C HIS A 54 -28.10 9.10 -8.72
N SER A 55 -29.29 8.86 -8.13
CA SER A 55 -30.56 9.43 -8.64
C SER A 55 -30.60 10.96 -8.61
N GLN A 56 -29.82 11.59 -7.73
CA GLN A 56 -29.66 13.04 -7.62
C GLN A 56 -28.43 13.56 -8.37
N ASN A 57 -27.78 12.69 -9.16
CA ASN A 57 -26.52 12.94 -9.83
C ASN A 57 -25.38 13.36 -8.88
N ILE A 58 -25.35 12.80 -7.66
CA ILE A 58 -24.28 13.03 -6.69
C ILE A 58 -23.35 11.82 -6.71
N VAL A 59 -22.05 12.07 -6.88
CA VAL A 59 -20.98 11.06 -6.77
C VAL A 59 -20.24 11.28 -5.46
N HIS A 60 -20.09 10.24 -4.63
CA HIS A 60 -19.46 10.38 -3.31
C HIS A 60 -17.94 10.46 -3.39
N ARG A 61 -17.29 9.65 -4.24
CA ARG A 61 -15.84 9.63 -4.54
C ARG A 61 -14.88 9.20 -3.40
N ASP A 62 -15.33 9.10 -2.15
CA ASP A 62 -14.54 8.56 -1.03
C ASP A 62 -15.31 7.53 -0.18
N LEU A 63 -15.94 6.55 -0.81
CA LEU A 63 -16.57 5.45 -0.08
C LEU A 63 -15.50 4.51 0.49
N LYS A 64 -15.50 4.37 1.82
CA LYS A 64 -14.62 3.46 2.57
C LYS A 64 -15.26 3.11 3.93
N PRO A 65 -14.82 2.02 4.61
CA PRO A 65 -15.41 1.62 5.90
C PRO A 65 -15.33 2.69 7.00
N GLU A 66 -14.35 3.58 6.97
CA GLU A 66 -14.19 4.72 7.89
C GLU A 66 -15.32 5.75 7.72
N ASN A 67 -15.86 5.89 6.51
CA ASN A 67 -16.93 6.82 6.19
C ASN A 67 -18.34 6.20 6.37
N ILE A 68 -18.43 4.99 6.95
CA ILE A 68 -19.69 4.32 7.22
C ILE A 68 -19.82 4.13 8.73
N LEU A 69 -20.79 4.80 9.35
CA LEU A 69 -21.00 4.76 10.79
C LEU A 69 -22.11 3.77 11.16
N LEU A 70 -22.03 3.20 12.36
CA LEU A 70 -22.97 2.20 12.89
C LEU A 70 -23.72 2.69 14.12
N ASP A 71 -25.03 2.43 14.15
CA ASP A 71 -25.86 2.64 15.35
C ASP A 71 -25.91 1.40 16.24
N ASP A 72 -26.64 1.48 17.37
CA ASP A 72 -26.78 0.37 18.33
C ASP A 72 -27.46 -0.87 17.73
N ASN A 73 -28.21 -0.71 16.63
CA ASN A 73 -28.95 -1.77 15.95
C ASN A 73 -28.21 -2.30 14.70
N MET A 74 -26.95 -1.90 14.49
CA MET A 74 -26.14 -2.23 13.31
C MET A 74 -26.69 -1.66 12.00
N ASN A 75 -27.52 -0.61 12.06
CA ASN A 75 -27.87 0.15 10.87
C ASN A 75 -26.72 1.08 10.51
N ILE A 76 -26.50 1.27 9.21
CA ILE A 76 -25.44 2.14 8.74
C ILE A 76 -25.94 3.56 8.49
N LYS A 77 -25.06 4.55 8.61
CA LYS A 77 -25.20 5.85 7.96
C LYS A 77 -23.89 6.22 7.26
N LEU A 78 -24.00 6.65 6.01
CA LEU A 78 -22.88 7.21 5.27
C LEU A 78 -22.57 8.62 5.78
N THR A 79 -21.29 8.93 5.93
CA THR A 79 -20.77 10.24 6.36
C THR A 79 -19.66 10.72 5.43
N ASP A 80 -19.17 11.93 5.68
CA ASP A 80 -18.03 12.57 5.00
C ASP A 80 -18.22 12.76 3.48
N PHE A 81 -19.06 13.74 3.16
CA PHE A 81 -19.31 14.20 1.79
C PHE A 81 -18.27 15.24 1.32
N GLY A 82 -17.10 15.33 1.96
CA GLY A 82 -16.08 16.35 1.65
C GLY A 82 -15.52 16.26 0.23
N PHE A 83 -15.57 15.06 -0.37
CA PHE A 83 -15.21 14.84 -1.77
C PHE A 83 -16.44 14.67 -2.69
N ALA A 84 -17.66 14.73 -2.16
CA ALA A 84 -18.83 14.52 -2.99
C ALA A 84 -19.02 15.67 -3.98
N VAL A 85 -19.51 15.36 -5.17
CA VAL A 85 -19.79 16.35 -6.22
C VAL A 85 -21.11 16.03 -6.88
N GLN A 86 -21.90 17.07 -7.15
CA GLN A 86 -23.08 16.95 -7.99
C GLN A 86 -22.69 17.23 -9.44
N ILE A 87 -22.92 16.26 -10.31
CA ILE A 87 -22.61 16.34 -11.74
C ILE A 87 -23.87 16.68 -12.53
N GLY A 88 -23.75 17.50 -13.57
CA GLY A 88 -24.81 17.72 -14.53
C GLY A 88 -25.13 16.44 -15.34
N PRO A 89 -26.28 16.41 -16.05
CA PRO A 89 -26.59 15.31 -16.96
C PRO A 89 -25.47 15.11 -17.98
N GLN A 90 -24.92 13.89 -18.06
CA GLN A 90 -23.78 13.52 -18.91
C GLN A 90 -22.45 14.25 -18.61
N GLN A 91 -22.39 15.07 -17.56
CA GLN A 91 -21.14 15.67 -17.12
C GLN A 91 -20.25 14.62 -16.46
N LYS A 92 -18.95 14.72 -16.72
CA LYS A 92 -17.92 13.87 -16.13
C LYS A 92 -16.96 14.73 -15.31
N VAL A 93 -16.25 14.08 -14.40
CA VAL A 93 -15.26 14.72 -13.51
C VAL A 93 -13.89 14.09 -13.76
N ASN A 94 -12.85 14.92 -13.71
CA ASN A 94 -11.47 14.50 -14.00
C ASN A 94 -10.55 14.62 -12.77
N GLU A 95 -11.04 15.23 -11.69
CA GLU A 95 -10.26 15.43 -10.46
C GLU A 95 -9.90 14.10 -9.81
N VAL A 96 -8.66 13.97 -9.35
CA VAL A 96 -8.18 12.78 -8.66
C VAL A 96 -8.32 13.00 -7.16
N CYS A 97 -9.29 12.34 -6.54
CA CYS A 97 -9.55 12.45 -5.10
C CYS A 97 -10.00 11.11 -4.53
N GLY A 98 -9.93 10.98 -3.20
CA GLY A 98 -10.33 9.78 -2.47
C GLY A 98 -9.15 8.97 -1.93
N THR A 99 -9.46 7.83 -1.35
CA THR A 99 -8.48 6.98 -0.65
C THR A 99 -7.92 5.89 -1.59
N PRO A 100 -6.58 5.78 -1.79
CA PRO A 100 -5.96 4.95 -2.83
C PRO A 100 -6.49 3.51 -2.98
N GLY A 101 -6.70 2.79 -1.88
CA GLY A 101 -7.17 1.40 -1.91
C GLY A 101 -8.62 1.21 -2.37
N TYR A 102 -9.40 2.29 -2.45
CA TYR A 102 -10.81 2.29 -2.85
C TYR A 102 -11.05 3.02 -4.18
N LEU A 103 -10.00 3.60 -4.79
CA LEU A 103 -10.10 4.30 -6.07
C LEU A 103 -10.47 3.34 -7.19
N ALA A 104 -11.36 3.79 -8.06
CA ALA A 104 -11.70 3.09 -9.28
C ALA A 104 -10.61 3.30 -10.36
N PRO A 105 -10.42 2.34 -11.29
CA PRO A 105 -9.42 2.44 -12.35
C PRO A 105 -9.51 3.74 -13.14
N GLU A 106 -10.72 4.16 -13.51
CA GLU A 106 -10.94 5.35 -14.32
C GLU A 106 -10.59 6.67 -13.60
N ILE A 107 -10.57 6.71 -12.25
CA ILE A 107 -10.06 7.87 -11.50
C ILE A 107 -8.54 7.96 -11.65
N ILE A 108 -7.86 6.82 -11.59
CA ILE A 108 -6.41 6.72 -11.75
C ILE A 108 -6.02 7.07 -13.19
N GLU A 109 -6.76 6.59 -14.17
CA GLU A 109 -6.53 6.89 -15.59
C GLU A 109 -6.66 8.39 -15.90
N CYS A 110 -7.63 9.10 -15.28
CA CYS A 110 -7.73 10.56 -15.39
C CYS A 110 -6.46 11.30 -14.93
N SER A 111 -5.71 10.72 -13.98
CA SER A 111 -4.43 11.31 -13.52
C SER A 111 -3.28 11.11 -14.51
N MET A 112 -3.39 10.10 -15.38
CA MET A 112 -2.34 9.66 -16.30
C MET A 112 -2.56 10.17 -17.73
N ASP A 113 -3.82 10.34 -18.15
CA ASP A 113 -4.19 10.81 -19.47
C ASP A 113 -4.99 12.13 -19.38
N PRO A 114 -4.39 13.27 -19.77
CA PRO A 114 -5.07 14.56 -19.83
C PRO A 114 -6.28 14.61 -20.78
N HIS A 115 -6.40 13.66 -21.71
CA HIS A 115 -7.49 13.58 -22.68
C HIS A 115 -8.60 12.60 -22.26
N HIS A 116 -8.50 12.01 -21.07
CA HIS A 116 -9.53 11.11 -20.57
C HIS A 116 -10.88 11.83 -20.45
N GLN A 117 -11.97 11.16 -20.84
CA GLN A 117 -13.32 11.73 -20.85
C GLN A 117 -13.92 11.94 -19.45
N GLY A 118 -13.16 11.63 -18.41
CA GLY A 118 -13.58 11.69 -17.01
C GLY A 118 -14.38 10.48 -16.54
N TYR A 119 -14.79 10.53 -15.27
CA TYR A 119 -15.57 9.48 -14.62
C TYR A 119 -16.90 10.03 -14.09
N GLY A 120 -17.77 9.12 -13.64
CA GLY A 120 -19.09 9.45 -13.09
C GLY A 120 -19.46 8.55 -11.91
N THR A 121 -20.74 8.28 -11.72
CA THR A 121 -21.28 7.51 -10.58
C THR A 121 -20.73 6.09 -10.42
N ALA A 122 -20.24 5.47 -11.50
CA ALA A 122 -19.70 4.11 -11.49
C ALA A 122 -18.52 3.92 -10.52
N VAL A 123 -17.78 4.98 -10.17
CA VAL A 123 -16.65 4.91 -9.23
C VAL A 123 -17.08 4.48 -7.84
N ASP A 124 -18.27 4.92 -7.39
CA ASP A 124 -18.81 4.56 -6.07
C ASP A 124 -19.17 3.07 -6.01
N ILE A 125 -19.56 2.47 -7.14
CA ILE A 125 -19.85 1.03 -7.21
C ILE A 125 -18.57 0.21 -7.08
N TRP A 126 -17.47 0.65 -7.69
CA TRP A 126 -16.17 0.02 -7.49
C TRP A 126 -15.78 0.06 -6.01
N SER A 127 -15.82 1.24 -5.38
CA SER A 127 -15.49 1.38 -3.96
C SER A 127 -16.41 0.53 -3.07
N ALA A 128 -17.70 0.45 -3.37
CA ALA A 128 -18.64 -0.45 -2.69
C ALA A 128 -18.27 -1.94 -2.88
N GLY A 129 -17.77 -2.34 -4.05
CA GLY A 129 -17.25 -3.68 -4.31
C GLY A 129 -16.00 -3.99 -3.48
N VAL A 130 -15.08 -3.03 -3.36
CA VAL A 130 -13.89 -3.13 -2.50
C VAL A 130 -14.31 -3.27 -1.04
N ILE A 131 -15.28 -2.49 -0.56
CA ILE A 131 -15.85 -2.61 0.79
C ILE A 131 -16.44 -4.01 0.99
N MET A 132 -17.29 -4.48 0.07
CA MET A 132 -17.94 -5.79 0.18
C MET A 132 -16.94 -6.94 0.26
N TYR A 133 -15.90 -6.92 -0.59
CA TYR A 133 -14.80 -7.88 -0.52
C TYR A 133 -14.13 -7.82 0.86
N THR A 134 -13.79 -6.63 1.32
CA THR A 134 -13.07 -6.40 2.58
C THR A 134 -13.87 -6.87 3.79
N LEU A 135 -15.19 -6.67 3.81
CA LEU A 135 -16.06 -7.15 4.89
C LEU A 135 -16.06 -8.69 5.00
N LEU A 136 -15.93 -9.41 3.88
CA LEU A 136 -16.00 -10.87 3.83
C LEU A 136 -14.64 -11.54 4.05
N ALA A 137 -13.59 -11.01 3.44
CA ALA A 137 -12.23 -11.53 3.53
C ALA A 137 -11.46 -11.01 4.76
N GLY A 138 -11.82 -9.83 5.27
CA GLY A 138 -11.08 -9.12 6.33
C GLY A 138 -9.90 -8.30 5.80
N SER A 139 -9.45 -8.56 4.58
CA SER A 139 -8.44 -7.81 3.84
C SER A 139 -9.03 -7.26 2.53
N PRO A 140 -8.51 -6.14 1.99
CA PRO A 140 -9.02 -5.61 0.73
C PRO A 140 -8.45 -6.37 -0.48
N PRO A 141 -9.17 -6.34 -1.61
CA PRO A 141 -8.83 -7.08 -2.83
C PRO A 141 -7.54 -6.59 -3.49
N PHE A 142 -7.24 -5.30 -3.36
CA PHE A 142 -6.06 -4.67 -3.92
C PHE A 142 -5.20 -4.12 -2.79
N TRP A 143 -4.11 -4.81 -2.49
CA TRP A 143 -3.16 -4.32 -1.51
C TRP A 143 -1.73 -4.69 -1.87
N HIS A 144 -0.85 -3.71 -1.68
CA HIS A 144 0.58 -3.91 -1.74
C HIS A 144 1.27 -2.81 -0.93
N ARG A 145 2.42 -3.11 -0.31
CA ARG A 145 3.19 -2.13 0.48
C ARG A 145 3.66 -0.93 -0.34
N LYS A 146 4.07 -1.17 -1.60
CA LYS A 146 4.37 -0.13 -2.59
C LYS A 146 3.07 0.34 -3.26
N GLN A 147 2.70 1.60 -3.04
CA GLN A 147 1.45 2.20 -3.56
C GLN A 147 1.33 2.03 -5.08
N MET A 148 2.40 2.23 -5.85
CA MET A 148 2.34 2.06 -7.31
C MET A 148 1.97 0.64 -7.76
N LEU A 149 2.35 -0.40 -7.01
CA LEU A 149 1.94 -1.77 -7.33
C LEU A 149 0.47 -2.01 -6.99
N MET A 150 -0.03 -1.42 -5.89
CA MET A 150 -1.47 -1.44 -5.56
C MET A 150 -2.29 -0.76 -6.67
N LEU A 151 -1.88 0.43 -7.11
CA LEU A 151 -2.56 1.15 -8.19
C LEU A 151 -2.57 0.35 -9.49
N ARG A 152 -1.49 -0.37 -9.81
CA ARG A 152 -1.46 -1.29 -10.96
C ARG A 152 -2.41 -2.49 -10.83
N MET A 153 -2.53 -3.06 -9.62
CA MET A 153 -3.52 -4.12 -9.39
C MET A 153 -4.94 -3.61 -9.61
N ILE A 154 -5.23 -2.38 -9.17
CA ILE A 154 -6.52 -1.70 -9.40
C ILE A 154 -6.75 -1.52 -10.91
N LEU A 155 -5.81 -0.90 -11.62
CA LEU A 155 -5.89 -0.66 -13.07
C LEU A 155 -6.08 -1.96 -13.87
N ALA A 156 -5.44 -3.05 -13.45
CA ALA A 156 -5.58 -4.35 -14.09
C ALA A 156 -6.85 -5.12 -13.65
N GLY A 157 -7.57 -4.65 -12.62
CA GLY A 157 -8.64 -5.42 -11.98
C GLY A 157 -8.17 -6.76 -11.42
N ASN A 158 -6.90 -6.88 -11.05
CA ASN A 158 -6.28 -8.14 -10.63
C ASN A 158 -6.49 -8.38 -9.13
N TYR A 159 -7.57 -9.09 -8.79
CA TYR A 159 -7.84 -9.60 -7.46
C TYR A 159 -8.25 -11.07 -7.54
N GLN A 160 -8.13 -11.80 -6.44
CA GLN A 160 -8.41 -13.24 -6.39
C GLN A 160 -9.26 -13.61 -5.18
N PHE A 161 -10.06 -14.67 -5.34
CA PHE A 161 -10.81 -15.29 -4.25
C PHE A 161 -9.99 -16.47 -3.70
N THR A 162 -8.92 -16.17 -2.96
CA THR A 162 -7.96 -17.18 -2.48
C THR A 162 -8.47 -17.96 -1.27
N SER A 163 -8.04 -19.21 -1.17
CA SER A 163 -8.19 -20.01 0.05
C SER A 163 -7.20 -19.52 1.13
N PRO A 164 -7.55 -19.63 2.42
CA PRO A 164 -8.77 -20.25 2.97
C PRO A 164 -9.95 -19.27 3.19
N GLU A 165 -9.80 -17.97 2.94
CA GLU A 165 -10.79 -16.95 3.30
C GLU A 165 -12.11 -17.09 2.53
N TRP A 166 -12.01 -17.54 1.28
CA TRP A 166 -13.13 -17.60 0.33
C TRP A 166 -13.73 -19.01 0.14
N ASP A 167 -13.19 -20.03 0.80
CA ASP A 167 -13.66 -21.43 0.68
C ASP A 167 -15.09 -21.59 1.20
N ASP A 168 -15.42 -20.90 2.30
CA ASP A 168 -16.73 -20.96 2.96
C ASP A 168 -17.73 -19.93 2.41
N ARG A 169 -17.39 -19.18 1.35
CA ARG A 169 -18.21 -18.10 0.78
C ARG A 169 -18.92 -18.58 -0.48
N SER A 170 -20.20 -18.26 -0.59
CA SER A 170 -21.05 -18.67 -1.70
C SER A 170 -20.58 -18.11 -3.03
N ASP A 171 -20.76 -18.87 -4.11
CA ASP A 171 -20.44 -18.36 -5.45
C ASP A 171 -21.33 -17.16 -5.81
N THR A 172 -22.54 -17.07 -5.24
CA THR A 172 -23.43 -15.91 -5.38
C THR A 172 -22.80 -14.62 -4.84
N VAL A 173 -22.03 -14.67 -3.75
CA VAL A 173 -21.37 -13.47 -3.23
C VAL A 173 -20.14 -13.10 -4.05
N LYS A 174 -19.39 -14.09 -4.53
CA LYS A 174 -18.23 -13.91 -5.43
C LYS A 174 -18.67 -13.31 -6.77
N ASP A 175 -19.79 -13.79 -7.31
CA ASP A 175 -20.38 -13.28 -8.55
C ASP A 175 -20.75 -11.79 -8.43
N LEU A 176 -21.48 -11.39 -7.39
CA LEU A 176 -21.82 -9.98 -7.18
C LEU A 176 -20.56 -9.08 -7.11
N ILE A 177 -19.54 -9.50 -6.35
CA ILE A 177 -18.28 -8.74 -6.26
C ILE A 177 -17.64 -8.62 -7.65
N SER A 178 -17.66 -9.68 -8.45
CA SER A 178 -17.11 -9.66 -9.81
C SER A 178 -17.84 -8.73 -10.78
N LYS A 179 -19.13 -8.46 -10.52
CA LYS A 179 -19.93 -7.50 -11.29
C LYS A 179 -19.75 -6.05 -10.83
N MET A 180 -19.29 -5.84 -9.59
CA MET A 180 -18.97 -4.53 -9.03
C MET A 180 -17.52 -4.11 -9.30
N LEU A 181 -16.58 -5.06 -9.31
CA LEU A 181 -15.15 -4.84 -9.56
C LEU A 181 -14.76 -5.06 -11.03
N VAL A 182 -15.57 -4.49 -11.94
CA VAL A 182 -15.31 -4.51 -13.39
C VAL A 182 -14.51 -3.26 -13.77
N VAL A 183 -13.39 -3.43 -14.46
CA VAL A 183 -12.50 -2.31 -14.85
C VAL A 183 -13.24 -1.32 -15.74
N ASN A 184 -13.89 -1.79 -16.81
CA ASN A 184 -14.70 -0.91 -17.67
C ASN A 184 -15.96 -0.43 -16.91
N PRO A 185 -16.12 0.88 -16.64
CA PRO A 185 -17.25 1.40 -15.89
C PRO A 185 -18.61 1.22 -16.59
N GLU A 186 -18.65 1.08 -17.93
CA GLU A 186 -19.91 0.86 -18.66
C GLU A 186 -20.45 -0.57 -18.52
N GLN A 187 -19.57 -1.52 -18.20
CA GLN A 187 -19.93 -2.93 -17.96
C GLN A 187 -20.09 -3.22 -16.46
N ARG A 188 -19.74 -2.26 -15.61
CA ARG A 188 -19.89 -2.34 -14.16
C ARG A 188 -21.35 -2.18 -13.78
N TYR A 189 -21.82 -2.96 -12.82
CA TYR A 189 -23.18 -2.81 -12.31
C TYR A 189 -23.46 -1.39 -11.83
N SER A 190 -24.69 -0.93 -12.00
CA SER A 190 -25.21 0.20 -11.23
C SER A 190 -25.60 -0.24 -9.82
N ALA A 191 -25.87 0.72 -8.92
CA ALA A 191 -26.40 0.40 -7.60
C ALA A 191 -27.73 -0.38 -7.68
N ILE A 192 -28.57 -0.07 -8.67
CA ILE A 192 -29.85 -0.73 -8.90
C ILE A 192 -29.63 -2.18 -9.36
N ASP A 193 -28.72 -2.39 -10.32
CA ASP A 193 -28.38 -3.74 -10.79
C ASP A 193 -27.81 -4.60 -9.65
N ALA A 194 -26.92 -4.01 -8.84
CA ALA A 194 -26.36 -4.66 -7.67
C ALA A 194 -27.43 -5.03 -6.64
N LEU A 195 -28.41 -4.14 -6.36
CA LEU A 195 -29.52 -4.42 -5.45
C LEU A 195 -30.48 -5.50 -5.97
N ASN A 196 -30.65 -5.61 -7.29
CA ASN A 196 -31.46 -6.65 -7.93
C ASN A 196 -30.78 -8.02 -8.00
N HIS A 197 -29.48 -8.08 -7.71
CA HIS A 197 -28.71 -9.31 -7.74
C HIS A 197 -29.26 -10.39 -6.79
N PRO A 198 -29.22 -11.69 -7.15
CA PRO A 198 -29.70 -12.80 -6.30
C PRO A 198 -29.14 -12.81 -4.87
N PHE A 199 -27.96 -12.24 -4.65
CA PHE A 199 -27.38 -12.08 -3.30
C PHE A 199 -28.31 -11.31 -2.33
N PHE A 200 -29.07 -10.34 -2.85
CA PHE A 200 -30.05 -9.56 -2.08
C PHE A 200 -31.48 -10.07 -2.25
N GLN A 201 -31.78 -10.96 -3.19
CA GLN A 201 -33.12 -11.53 -3.24
C GLN A 201 -33.35 -12.36 -1.97
N GLN A 202 -34.49 -12.14 -1.31
CA GLN A 202 -34.89 -12.98 -0.19
C GLN A 202 -34.95 -14.42 -0.69
N TYR A 203 -34.28 -15.35 0.00
CA TYR A 203 -34.79 -16.72 0.04
C TYR A 203 -36.17 -16.66 0.72
N VAL A 204 -37.20 -16.29 -0.05
CA VAL A 204 -38.55 -16.72 0.25
C VAL A 204 -38.47 -18.21 0.00
N VAL A 205 -38.22 -18.97 1.07
CA VAL A 205 -38.55 -20.38 1.03
C VAL A 205 -40.06 -20.39 0.86
N GLU A 206 -40.54 -20.56 -0.37
CA GLU A 206 -41.92 -21.01 -0.55
C GLU A 206 -42.05 -22.28 0.29
N GLU A 207 -42.74 -22.20 1.42
CA GLU A 207 -43.16 -23.37 2.17
C GLU A 207 -44.23 -24.11 1.37
N VAL A 208 -43.84 -24.71 0.24
CA VAL A 208 -44.57 -25.82 -0.36
C VAL A 208 -43.76 -27.08 -0.15
N ARG A 209 -43.45 -27.38 1.12
CA ARG A 209 -43.12 -28.77 1.48
C ARG A 209 -44.43 -29.45 1.82
N HIS A 210 -45.00 -30.18 0.87
CA HIS A 210 -46.06 -31.15 1.16
C HIS A 210 -45.65 -32.00 2.37
N PHE A 211 -46.41 -31.85 3.44
CA PHE A 211 -46.22 -32.61 4.67
C PHE A 211 -46.52 -34.07 4.36
N SER A 212 -45.49 -34.86 4.12
CA SER A 212 -45.61 -36.32 4.11
C SER A 212 -45.25 -36.81 5.50
N PRO A 213 -46.21 -37.38 6.27
CA PRO A 213 -45.94 -37.93 7.59
C PRO A 213 -44.82 -38.96 7.53
N TYR A 214 -44.80 -39.79 6.49
CA TYR A 214 -43.77 -40.80 6.26
C TYR A 214 -42.39 -40.18 5.95
N ARG A 215 -42.29 -39.18 5.07
CA ARG A 215 -41.01 -38.50 4.79
C ARG A 215 -40.53 -37.72 6.00
N LYS A 216 -41.42 -37.05 6.75
CA LYS A 216 -41.06 -36.35 7.99
C LYS A 216 -40.63 -37.31 9.08
N PHE A 217 -41.33 -38.43 9.28
CA PHE A 217 -40.93 -39.47 10.22
C PHE A 217 -39.57 -40.06 9.81
N LYS A 218 -39.36 -40.37 8.53
CA LYS A 218 -38.08 -40.86 8.02
C LYS A 218 -36.97 -39.82 8.22
N VAL A 219 -37.23 -38.54 7.94
CA VAL A 219 -36.27 -37.45 8.19
C VAL A 219 -36.01 -37.30 9.68
N ILE A 220 -37.02 -37.35 10.56
CA ILE A 220 -36.85 -37.31 12.02
C ILE A 220 -36.00 -38.50 12.49
N CYS A 221 -36.28 -39.73 12.05
CA CYS A 221 -35.45 -40.89 12.36
C CYS A 221 -34.02 -40.71 11.84
N MET A 222 -33.83 -40.20 10.62
CA MET A 222 -32.51 -39.91 10.06
C MET A 222 -31.81 -38.75 10.78
N THR A 223 -32.54 -37.74 11.24
CA THR A 223 -32.03 -36.62 12.02
C THR A 223 -31.68 -37.07 13.42
N VAL A 224 -32.45 -37.96 14.05
CA VAL A 224 -32.10 -38.57 15.33
C VAL A 224 -30.90 -39.48 15.17
N LEU A 225 -30.85 -40.35 14.15
CA LEU A 225 -29.68 -41.19 13.85
C LEU A 225 -28.45 -40.36 13.52
N ALA A 226 -28.60 -39.29 12.73
CA ALA A 226 -27.53 -38.35 12.41
C ALA A 226 -27.13 -37.53 13.64
N SER A 227 -28.06 -37.12 14.48
CA SER A 227 -27.78 -36.38 15.73
C SER A 227 -27.17 -37.27 16.77
N VAL A 228 -27.53 -38.55 16.86
CA VAL A 228 -26.88 -39.56 17.69
C VAL A 228 -25.51 -39.90 17.12
N ARG A 229 -25.36 -40.03 15.79
CA ARG A 229 -24.04 -40.18 15.15
C ARG A 229 -23.18 -38.95 15.37
N ILE A 230 -23.69 -37.75 15.19
CA ILE A 230 -23.02 -36.47 15.43
C ILE A 230 -22.70 -36.36 16.91
N TYR A 231 -23.62 -36.60 17.83
CA TYR A 231 -23.40 -36.61 19.27
C TYR A 231 -22.32 -37.63 19.67
N CYS A 232 -22.38 -38.85 19.12
CA CYS A 232 -21.34 -39.86 19.27
C CYS A 232 -20.03 -39.49 18.58
N ASN A 233 -20.03 -38.67 17.52
CA ASN A 233 -18.86 -38.17 16.77
C ASN A 233 -18.31 -36.84 17.34
N TYR A 234 -19.12 -36.11 18.10
CA TYR A 234 -18.78 -34.90 18.85
C TYR A 234 -18.20 -35.30 20.20
N ARG A 235 -18.74 -36.37 20.81
CA ARG A 235 -18.16 -37.06 21.97
C ARG A 235 -17.02 -38.01 21.60
N ARG A 236 -16.99 -38.55 20.38
CA ARG A 236 -15.77 -39.01 19.71
C ARG A 236 -15.16 -37.85 18.93
N ALA A 237 -14.94 -36.70 19.59
CA ALA A 237 -14.02 -35.73 19.03
C ALA A 237 -12.77 -36.50 18.61
N LYS A 238 -12.40 -36.47 17.33
CA LYS A 238 -11.05 -36.90 16.96
C LYS A 238 -10.16 -36.08 17.88
N PRO A 239 -9.40 -36.72 18.79
CA PRO A 239 -8.56 -35.97 19.70
C PRO A 239 -7.70 -35.08 18.81
N VAL A 240 -7.86 -33.76 18.95
CA VAL A 240 -6.91 -32.85 18.35
C VAL A 240 -5.65 -33.12 19.14
N THR A 241 -4.80 -33.99 18.59
CA THR A 241 -3.58 -34.38 19.27
C THR A 241 -2.74 -33.11 19.45
N LYS A 242 -1.97 -33.05 20.52
CA LYS A 242 -1.00 -31.96 20.72
C LYS A 242 -0.16 -31.76 19.47
N ASP A 243 0.09 -32.83 18.71
CA ASP A 243 0.87 -32.81 17.48
C ASP A 243 0.18 -32.03 16.36
N VAL A 244 -1.14 -32.18 16.14
CA VAL A 244 -1.87 -31.41 15.11
C VAL A 244 -1.92 -29.92 15.45
N ILE A 245 -2.13 -29.57 16.73
CA ILE A 245 -2.11 -28.17 17.18
C ILE A 245 -0.69 -27.59 17.07
N LYS A 246 0.34 -28.39 17.33
CA LYS A 246 1.74 -27.97 17.20
C LYS A 246 2.19 -27.82 15.75
N SER A 247 1.71 -28.69 14.85
CA SER A 247 2.16 -28.70 13.45
C SER A 247 1.44 -27.66 12.60
N ASP A 248 0.11 -27.54 12.75
CA ASP A 248 -0.69 -26.62 11.96
C ASP A 248 -1.97 -26.21 12.73
N PRO A 249 -1.85 -25.24 13.65
CA PRO A 249 -2.99 -24.73 14.40
C PRO A 249 -3.99 -23.95 13.51
N TYR A 250 -3.57 -23.52 12.31
CA TYR A 250 -4.39 -22.74 11.39
C TYR A 250 -5.36 -23.61 10.57
N ALA A 251 -5.05 -24.89 10.39
CA ALA A 251 -5.98 -25.87 9.79
C ALA A 251 -7.29 -26.04 10.57
N VAL A 252 -7.30 -25.73 11.88
CA VAL A 252 -8.47 -25.90 12.74
C VAL A 252 -9.21 -24.56 12.88
N LYS A 253 -10.30 -24.39 12.11
CA LYS A 253 -11.09 -23.14 12.00
C LYS A 253 -11.42 -22.44 13.33
N PRO A 254 -11.88 -23.13 14.41
CA PRO A 254 -12.10 -22.47 15.71
C PRO A 254 -10.81 -21.94 16.36
N ILE A 255 -9.71 -22.68 16.25
CA ILE A 255 -8.40 -22.30 16.81
C ILE A 255 -7.84 -21.14 15.99
N ARG A 256 -7.87 -21.21 14.66
CA ARG A 256 -7.47 -20.09 13.77
C ARG A 256 -8.20 -18.80 14.11
N LYS A 257 -9.54 -18.82 14.20
CA LYS A 257 -10.31 -17.62 14.56
C LYS A 257 -9.92 -17.05 15.92
N LEU A 258 -9.63 -17.92 16.89
CA LEU A 258 -9.16 -17.51 18.21
C LEU A 258 -7.76 -16.89 18.13
N ILE A 259 -6.84 -17.50 17.38
CA ILE A 259 -5.49 -17.00 17.13
C ILE A 259 -5.55 -15.64 16.44
N ASP A 260 -6.32 -15.50 15.36
CA ASP A 260 -6.47 -14.26 14.60
C ASP A 260 -7.06 -13.14 15.47
N ALA A 261 -8.07 -13.45 16.29
CA ALA A 261 -8.66 -12.50 17.22
C ALA A 261 -7.69 -12.07 18.33
N CYS A 262 -6.93 -13.01 18.90
CA CYS A 262 -5.92 -12.73 19.92
C CYS A 262 -4.73 -11.95 19.34
N ALA A 263 -4.22 -12.36 18.17
CA ALA A 263 -3.17 -11.69 17.45
C ALA A 263 -3.57 -10.25 17.14
N PHE A 264 -4.81 -10.02 16.69
CA PHE A 264 -5.29 -8.66 16.48
C PHE A 264 -5.48 -7.89 17.80
N LYS A 265 -5.99 -8.51 18.87
CA LYS A 265 -6.12 -7.82 20.17
C LYS A 265 -4.77 -7.37 20.73
N ILE A 266 -3.71 -8.13 20.48
CA ILE A 266 -2.35 -7.84 20.94
C ILE A 266 -1.66 -6.87 19.97
N TYR A 267 -1.68 -7.13 18.66
CA TYR A 267 -0.90 -6.41 17.65
C TYR A 267 -1.70 -5.38 16.84
N GLY A 268 -3.01 -5.27 17.04
CA GLY A 268 -3.89 -4.38 16.28
C GLY A 268 -3.54 -2.90 16.41
N HIS A 269 -2.87 -2.51 17.50
CA HIS A 269 -2.33 -1.16 17.68
C HIS A 269 -1.14 -0.83 16.76
N TRP A 270 -0.52 -1.84 16.12
CA TRP A 270 0.52 -1.68 15.09
C TRP A 270 -0.07 -1.49 13.69
N VAL A 271 -1.36 -1.75 13.50
CA VAL A 271 -2.10 -1.41 12.29
C VAL A 271 -2.51 0.06 12.41
N LYS A 272 -1.74 0.98 11.82
CA LYS A 272 -2.05 2.41 11.86
C LYS A 272 -3.34 2.71 11.11
N LYS A 273 -4.28 3.44 11.73
CA LYS A 273 -5.45 4.04 11.07
C LYS A 273 -4.97 5.06 10.02
N GLY A 274 -4.83 4.66 8.77
CA GLY A 274 -4.36 5.54 7.68
C GLY A 274 -4.32 4.85 6.32
N GLN A 275 -4.26 5.66 5.26
CA GLN A 275 -4.45 5.25 3.85
C GLN A 275 -3.48 4.18 3.31
N THR A 276 -2.43 3.81 4.05
CA THR A 276 -1.33 2.95 3.56
C THR A 276 -1.13 1.64 4.33
N GLN A 277 -1.89 1.38 5.40
CA GLN A 277 -1.74 0.15 6.20
C GLN A 277 -3.11 -0.43 6.57
N ASN A 278 -3.42 -1.59 5.99
CA ASN A 278 -4.62 -2.34 6.30
C ASN A 278 -4.28 -3.65 7.02
N ARG A 279 -5.32 -4.34 7.49
CA ARG A 279 -5.25 -5.60 8.22
C ARG A 279 -4.40 -6.69 7.54
N ALA A 280 -4.29 -6.70 6.21
CA ALA A 280 -3.56 -7.73 5.45
C ALA A 280 -2.07 -7.79 5.83
N ALA A 281 -1.49 -6.67 6.25
CA ALA A 281 -0.11 -6.59 6.72
C ALA A 281 0.17 -7.47 7.96
N LEU A 282 -0.86 -7.91 8.69
CA LEU A 282 -0.75 -8.72 9.90
C LEU A 282 -0.66 -10.23 9.62
N PHE A 283 -1.05 -10.68 8.42
CA PHE A 283 -1.25 -12.09 8.07
C PHE A 283 -0.39 -12.57 6.87
N GLU A 284 0.59 -11.77 6.44
CA GLU A 284 1.58 -12.19 5.43
C GLU A 284 2.47 -13.33 5.99
N ASN A 285 2.32 -14.54 5.45
CA ASN A 285 3.02 -15.77 5.88
C ASN A 285 4.32 -16.07 5.11
N SER A 286 4.83 -15.15 4.29
CA SER A 286 6.18 -15.28 3.74
C SER A 286 7.19 -14.86 4.82
N PRO A 287 8.16 -15.71 5.18
CA PRO A 287 9.16 -15.33 6.15
C PRO A 287 9.96 -14.16 5.58
N LYS A 288 9.94 -13.04 6.29
CA LYS A 288 11.13 -12.20 6.36
C LYS A 288 12.29 -13.12 6.72
N ALA A 289 13.43 -12.98 6.05
CA ALA A 289 14.70 -13.39 6.63
C ALA A 289 14.88 -12.58 7.92
N ILE A 290 14.33 -13.07 9.03
CA ILE A 290 14.53 -12.51 10.36
C ILE A 290 15.88 -13.06 10.80
N LEU A 291 16.89 -12.20 10.71
CA LEU A 291 18.06 -12.25 11.58
C LEU A 291 17.55 -12.27 13.03
N LEU A 292 17.51 -13.46 13.59
CA LEU A 292 16.97 -13.83 14.91
C LEU A 292 17.88 -13.38 16.07
N SER A 293 18.67 -12.32 15.90
CA SER A 293 19.59 -11.83 16.94
C SER A 293 19.15 -10.53 17.62
N ILE A 294 18.03 -9.93 17.23
CA ILE A 294 17.60 -8.60 17.75
C ILE A 294 16.47 -8.71 18.79
N ALA A 295 15.80 -9.85 18.93
CA ALA A 295 14.60 -9.96 19.77
C ALA A 295 14.85 -10.03 21.30
N ALA A 296 16.11 -10.09 21.76
CA ALA A 296 16.41 -10.17 23.19
C ALA A 296 16.69 -8.81 23.85
N GLU A 297 16.76 -7.69 23.11
CA GLU A 297 17.10 -6.37 23.69
C GLU A 297 15.99 -5.31 23.55
N VAL A 298 14.82 -5.66 23.01
CA VAL A 298 13.75 -4.70 22.64
C VAL A 298 12.69 -4.53 23.75
N GLU A 299 12.98 -4.84 25.01
CA GLU A 299 12.04 -4.53 26.11
C GLU A 299 12.01 -3.04 26.51
N ASN A 300 12.78 -2.15 25.88
CA ASN A 300 12.67 -0.71 26.15
C ASN A 300 13.00 0.16 24.92
N SER A 301 12.00 0.54 24.11
CA SER A 301 11.91 1.93 23.58
C SER A 301 10.65 2.18 22.71
N THR A 302 9.76 2.97 23.30
CA THR A 302 8.96 4.09 22.76
C THR A 302 8.76 4.25 21.24
N LEU A 303 7.47 4.24 20.84
CA LEU A 303 6.84 4.79 19.64
C LEU A 303 7.71 5.72 18.75
N CYS A 304 7.76 5.42 17.44
CA CYS A 304 8.06 6.38 16.39
C CYS A 304 6.96 7.47 16.36
N ARG A 305 7.13 8.50 17.20
CA ARG A 305 6.41 9.78 17.17
C ARG A 305 6.89 10.55 15.94
N THR A 306 5.96 11.09 15.16
CA THR A 306 6.25 12.18 14.21
C THR A 306 6.99 13.28 14.99
N MET A 307 8.26 13.51 14.66
CA MET A 307 9.07 14.49 15.36
C MET A 307 8.58 15.89 15.02
N THR A 308 8.39 16.72 16.04
CA THR A 308 8.06 18.12 15.80
C THR A 308 9.25 18.81 15.11
N GLN A 309 8.99 19.91 14.38
CA GLN A 309 10.03 20.68 13.71
C GLN A 309 11.17 21.09 14.69
N ALA A 310 10.84 21.35 15.95
CA ALA A 310 11.82 21.65 17.01
C ALA A 310 12.71 20.45 17.34
N GLN A 311 12.14 19.24 17.44
CA GLN A 311 12.88 18.01 17.70
C GLN A 311 13.78 17.62 16.53
N THR A 312 13.30 17.79 15.28
CA THR A 312 14.12 17.53 14.08
C THR A 312 15.29 18.51 13.97
N LYS A 313 15.06 19.80 14.26
CA LYS A 313 16.14 20.81 14.31
C LYS A 313 17.19 20.45 15.35
N GLU A 314 16.78 19.95 16.51
CA GLU A 314 17.71 19.56 17.57
C GLU A 314 18.51 18.29 17.20
N MET A 315 17.88 17.30 16.57
CA MET A 315 18.62 16.14 16.05
C MET A 315 19.65 16.54 14.98
N PHE A 316 19.27 17.43 14.06
CA PHE A 316 20.19 17.94 13.05
C PHE A 316 21.32 18.79 13.65
N ARG A 317 21.05 19.48 14.78
CA ARG A 317 22.09 20.18 15.53
C ARG A 317 23.13 19.22 16.12
N LEU A 318 22.68 18.04 16.57
CA LEU A 318 23.50 17.02 17.22
C LEU A 318 24.10 15.99 16.25
N ALA A 319 23.98 16.18 14.94
CA ALA A 319 24.53 15.28 13.94
C ALA A 319 26.06 15.35 13.90
N GLU A 320 26.73 14.20 13.96
CA GLU A 320 28.19 14.07 13.84
C GLU A 320 28.61 13.87 12.37
N ALA A 321 27.70 13.29 11.57
CA ALA A 321 27.83 13.18 10.13
C ALA A 321 26.49 13.41 9.43
N VAL A 322 26.56 13.96 8.21
CA VAL A 322 25.41 14.13 7.32
C VAL A 322 25.71 13.44 6.00
N CYS A 323 24.83 12.53 5.61
CA CYS A 323 24.87 11.85 4.33
C CYS A 323 23.81 12.46 3.43
N PHE A 324 24.19 12.82 2.20
CA PHE A 324 23.25 13.28 1.19
C PHE A 324 23.05 12.21 0.13
N ASP A 325 21.80 11.96 -0.21
CA ASP A 325 21.48 11.43 -1.51
C ASP A 325 21.89 12.45 -2.57
N VAL A 326 22.49 12.00 -3.66
CA VAL A 326 23.00 12.93 -4.68
C VAL A 326 21.92 13.27 -5.68
N ASP A 327 21.29 12.25 -6.25
CA ASP A 327 20.27 12.39 -7.28
C ASP A 327 19.02 13.08 -6.71
N SER A 328 18.46 14.05 -7.44
CA SER A 328 17.26 14.83 -7.05
C SER A 328 17.35 15.62 -5.74
N THR A 329 18.50 15.62 -5.05
CA THR A 329 18.73 16.30 -3.77
C THR A 329 19.91 17.25 -3.84
N VAL A 330 21.12 16.77 -4.15
CA VAL A 330 22.33 17.60 -4.27
C VAL A 330 22.45 18.19 -5.67
N ILE A 331 22.09 17.41 -6.68
CA ILE A 331 21.99 17.83 -8.08
C ILE A 331 20.54 17.76 -8.54
N ARG A 332 20.19 18.58 -9.53
CA ARG A 332 18.82 18.66 -10.07
C ARG A 332 18.48 17.54 -11.06
N GLU A 333 19.51 16.87 -11.55
CA GLU A 333 19.45 15.91 -12.65
C GLU A 333 19.74 14.50 -12.12
N GLU A 334 19.17 13.46 -12.74
CA GLU A 334 19.51 12.07 -12.43
C GLU A 334 20.74 11.63 -13.23
N GLY A 335 21.79 11.16 -12.54
CA GLY A 335 23.08 10.89 -13.20
C GLY A 335 23.05 9.80 -14.28
N ILE A 336 22.09 8.86 -14.22
CA ILE A 336 21.94 7.79 -15.23
C ILE A 336 21.20 8.31 -16.47
N ASP A 337 20.18 9.12 -16.29
CA ASP A 337 19.33 9.60 -17.37
C ASP A 337 20.06 10.65 -18.22
N GLU A 338 20.87 11.51 -17.60
CA GLU A 338 21.72 12.44 -18.34
C GLU A 338 22.78 11.73 -19.17
N LEU A 339 23.36 10.64 -18.64
CA LEU A 339 24.29 9.81 -19.40
C LEU A 339 23.59 9.14 -20.60
N ALA A 340 22.36 8.67 -20.41
CA ALA A 340 21.57 8.08 -21.49
C ALA A 340 21.19 9.09 -22.59
N LYS A 341 20.77 10.31 -22.21
CA LYS A 341 20.48 11.40 -23.14
C LYS A 341 21.72 11.80 -23.94
N PHE A 342 22.85 11.98 -23.28
CA PHE A 342 24.11 12.36 -23.92
C PHE A 342 24.61 11.29 -24.91
N CYS A 343 24.39 10.01 -24.61
CA CYS A 343 24.71 8.91 -25.52
C CYS A 343 23.66 8.73 -26.65
N GLY A 344 22.61 9.56 -26.70
CA GLY A 344 21.55 9.49 -27.72
C GLY A 344 20.59 8.32 -27.56
N VAL A 345 20.53 7.69 -26.39
CA VAL A 345 19.73 6.49 -26.11
C VAL A 345 18.70 6.68 -24.99
N GLY A 346 18.42 7.94 -24.62
CA GLY A 346 17.50 8.29 -23.53
C GLY A 346 16.12 7.62 -23.64
N ASP A 347 15.53 7.62 -24.84
CA ASP A 347 14.21 7.03 -25.07
C ASP A 347 14.21 5.50 -24.87
N ALA A 348 15.29 4.82 -25.30
CA ALA A 348 15.44 3.38 -25.14
C ALA A 348 15.63 2.98 -23.67
N VAL A 349 16.38 3.78 -22.90
CA VAL A 349 16.58 3.58 -21.46
C VAL A 349 15.29 3.86 -20.68
N THR A 350 14.52 4.87 -21.08
CA THR A 350 13.22 5.21 -20.48
C THR A 350 12.21 4.10 -20.72
N GLU A 351 12.12 3.59 -21.95
CA GLU A 351 11.23 2.48 -22.32
C GLU A 351 11.62 1.18 -21.61
N MET A 352 12.92 0.88 -21.48
CA MET A 352 13.36 -0.28 -20.72
C MET A 352 13.06 -0.10 -19.22
N THR A 353 13.30 1.09 -18.66
CA THR A 353 12.93 1.42 -17.28
C THR A 353 11.44 1.20 -17.04
N ARG A 354 10.57 1.57 -17.99
CA ARG A 354 9.14 1.30 -17.94
C ARG A 354 8.82 -0.21 -17.93
N LYS A 355 9.55 -1.02 -18.71
CA LYS A 355 9.42 -2.49 -18.75
C LYS A 355 9.94 -3.17 -17.47
N ALA A 356 11.12 -2.78 -16.99
CA ALA A 356 11.75 -3.32 -15.78
C ALA A 356 10.99 -2.96 -14.51
N MET A 357 10.25 -1.85 -14.50
CA MET A 357 9.35 -1.51 -13.41
C MET A 357 8.17 -2.49 -13.24
N GLY A 358 8.00 -3.51 -14.09
CA GLY A 358 7.03 -4.61 -13.96
C GLY A 358 7.25 -5.60 -12.80
N GLY A 359 8.29 -5.42 -11.98
CA GLY A 359 8.49 -6.14 -10.70
C GLY A 359 9.11 -7.54 -10.81
N SER A 360 9.41 -8.03 -12.00
CA SER A 360 10.08 -9.31 -12.24
C SER A 360 11.62 -9.22 -12.27
N ILE A 361 12.19 -8.01 -12.21
CA ILE A 361 13.61 -7.73 -12.45
C ILE A 361 14.21 -7.04 -11.22
N THR A 362 15.34 -7.55 -10.70
CA THR A 362 16.02 -6.96 -9.53
C THR A 362 16.64 -5.59 -9.86
N PHE A 363 16.87 -4.72 -8.87
CA PHE A 363 17.54 -3.42 -9.10
C PHE A 363 18.87 -3.58 -9.83
N LYS A 364 19.66 -4.58 -9.42
CA LYS A 364 20.93 -4.93 -10.06
C LYS A 364 20.74 -5.34 -11.53
N THR A 365 19.76 -6.19 -11.81
CA THR A 365 19.44 -6.60 -13.19
C THR A 365 18.96 -5.43 -14.04
N ALA A 366 18.12 -4.55 -13.48
CA ALA A 366 17.65 -3.35 -14.16
C ALA A 366 18.80 -2.38 -14.47
N LEU A 367 19.73 -2.18 -13.52
CA LEU A 367 20.93 -1.36 -13.73
C LEU A 367 21.83 -1.94 -14.82
N THR A 368 22.06 -3.27 -14.81
CA THR A 368 22.82 -3.98 -15.85
C THR A 368 22.19 -3.80 -17.23
N GLU A 369 20.87 -3.92 -17.34
CA GLU A 369 20.14 -3.75 -18.60
C GLU A 369 20.17 -2.28 -19.09
N ARG A 370 20.10 -1.28 -18.19
CA ARG A 370 20.22 0.14 -18.58
C ARG A 370 21.58 0.39 -19.20
N LEU A 371 22.63 -0.11 -18.53
CA LEU A 371 24.00 0.09 -18.95
C LEU A 371 24.36 -0.69 -20.22
N SER A 372 23.73 -1.84 -20.48
CA SER A 372 23.93 -2.59 -21.72
C SER A 372 23.32 -1.89 -22.95
N ILE A 373 22.36 -1.00 -22.74
CA ILE A 373 21.80 -0.10 -23.76
C ILE A 373 22.70 1.13 -23.94
N ILE A 374 23.18 1.72 -22.85
CA ILE A 374 23.99 2.96 -22.87
C ILE A 374 25.38 2.73 -23.46
N LYS A 375 26.10 1.68 -23.03
CA LYS A 375 27.46 1.33 -23.49
C LYS A 375 28.40 2.52 -23.68
N CYS A 376 28.39 3.47 -22.74
CA CYS A 376 29.19 4.68 -22.86
C CYS A 376 30.69 4.36 -22.83
N SER A 377 31.48 4.98 -23.70
CA SER A 377 32.94 4.97 -23.60
C SER A 377 33.44 5.88 -22.48
N ARG A 378 34.67 5.64 -22.02
CA ARG A 378 35.34 6.49 -21.03
C ARG A 378 35.43 7.95 -21.48
N GLU A 379 35.63 8.17 -22.78
CA GLU A 379 35.69 9.51 -23.37
C GLU A 379 34.34 10.22 -23.34
N GLN A 380 33.24 9.50 -23.61
CA GLN A 380 31.89 10.07 -23.54
C GLN A 380 31.52 10.49 -22.12
N VAL A 381 31.89 9.70 -21.11
CA VAL A 381 31.68 10.06 -19.70
C VAL A 381 32.45 11.33 -19.33
N ASN A 382 33.71 11.43 -19.76
CA ASN A 382 34.53 12.63 -19.50
C ASN A 382 33.99 13.86 -20.25
N LYS A 383 33.51 13.70 -21.49
CA LYS A 383 32.87 14.77 -22.25
C LYS A 383 31.58 15.24 -21.62
N LEU A 384 30.73 14.33 -21.13
CA LEU A 384 29.52 14.69 -20.39
C LEU A 384 29.85 15.62 -19.21
N ILE A 385 30.83 15.24 -18.38
CA ILE A 385 31.22 16.02 -17.20
C ILE A 385 31.81 17.39 -17.58
N THR A 386 32.47 17.48 -18.74
CA THR A 386 33.12 18.72 -19.20
C THR A 386 32.14 19.67 -19.90
N ASP A 387 31.32 19.13 -20.81
CA ASP A 387 30.42 19.90 -21.67
C ASP A 387 29.09 20.22 -20.97
N HIS A 388 28.65 19.35 -20.07
CA HIS A 388 27.40 19.47 -19.31
C HIS A 388 27.65 19.14 -17.83
N PRO A 389 28.36 20.01 -17.08
CA PRO A 389 28.65 19.76 -15.68
C PRO A 389 27.36 19.69 -14.85
N PRO A 390 27.27 18.78 -13.86
CA PRO A 390 26.07 18.60 -13.05
C PRO A 390 25.63 19.89 -12.36
N GLN A 391 24.35 20.23 -12.45
CA GLN A 391 23.82 21.44 -11.81
C GLN A 391 23.47 21.21 -10.34
N LEU A 392 24.13 21.94 -9.45
CA LEU A 392 23.85 21.91 -8.02
C LEU A 392 22.48 22.51 -7.68
N THR A 393 21.80 21.92 -6.71
CA THR A 393 20.57 22.45 -6.14
C THR A 393 20.82 23.78 -5.41
N PRO A 394 19.94 24.79 -5.51
CA PRO A 394 20.12 26.06 -4.80
C PRO A 394 20.32 25.86 -3.31
N GLY A 395 21.34 26.52 -2.74
CA GLY A 395 21.63 26.50 -1.30
C GLY A 395 22.42 25.28 -0.80
N ILE A 396 22.66 24.25 -1.63
CA ILE A 396 23.41 23.07 -1.17
C ILE A 396 24.87 23.39 -0.83
N LYS A 397 25.50 24.28 -1.62
CA LYS A 397 26.87 24.74 -1.38
C LYS A 397 26.99 25.46 -0.04
N GLU A 398 26.08 26.41 0.23
CA GLU A 398 26.04 27.11 1.51
C GLU A 398 25.79 26.13 2.67
N LEU A 399 24.88 25.17 2.50
CA LEU A 399 24.60 24.16 3.53
C LEU A 399 25.85 23.32 3.85
N VAL A 400 26.56 22.82 2.84
CA VAL A 400 27.78 22.03 3.02
C VAL A 400 28.88 22.86 3.69
N GLU A 401 29.08 24.12 3.27
CA GLU A 401 30.01 25.04 3.91
C GLU A 401 29.68 25.25 5.40
N ARG A 402 28.40 25.41 5.74
CA ARG A 402 27.94 25.53 7.14
C ARG A 402 28.17 24.25 7.96
N LEU A 403 28.02 23.07 7.34
CA LEU A 403 28.30 21.79 7.98
C LEU A 403 29.80 21.60 8.25
N HIS A 404 30.65 21.96 7.28
CA HIS A 404 32.10 21.95 7.45
C HIS A 404 32.56 22.93 8.55
N GLN A 405 31.99 24.14 8.61
CA GLN A 405 32.26 25.11 9.70
C GLN A 405 31.90 24.56 11.08
N ARG A 406 30.91 23.65 11.15
CA ARG A 406 30.49 22.97 12.38
C ARG A 406 31.27 21.67 12.64
N ASN A 407 32.29 21.38 11.85
CA ASN A 407 33.09 20.15 11.91
C ASN A 407 32.24 18.86 11.78
N VAL A 408 31.14 18.93 11.02
CA VAL A 408 30.28 17.77 10.72
C VAL A 408 30.81 17.10 9.46
N LYS A 409 31.02 15.79 9.48
CA LYS A 409 31.50 15.07 8.29
C LYS A 409 30.38 14.93 7.27
N VAL A 410 30.64 15.33 6.03
CA VAL A 410 29.68 15.24 4.93
C VAL A 410 30.05 14.07 4.01
N PHE A 411 29.05 13.26 3.66
CA PHE A 411 29.18 12.12 2.75
C PHE A 411 28.16 12.21 1.62
N LEU A 412 28.55 11.75 0.42
CA LEU A 412 27.67 11.66 -0.74
C LEU A 412 27.40 10.18 -1.05
N ILE A 413 26.14 9.81 -1.12
CA ILE A 413 25.69 8.44 -1.41
C ILE A 413 24.74 8.50 -2.61
N SER A 414 25.00 7.73 -3.67
CA SER A 414 24.20 7.77 -4.90
C SER A 414 24.03 6.39 -5.53
N GLY A 415 22.88 6.16 -6.16
CA GLY A 415 22.66 5.02 -7.06
C GLY A 415 23.27 5.22 -8.45
N GLY A 416 23.66 6.46 -8.78
CA GLY A 416 24.35 6.85 -10.00
C GLY A 416 25.85 6.54 -9.98
N PHE A 417 26.60 7.22 -10.86
CA PHE A 417 27.99 6.87 -11.15
C PHE A 417 29.00 7.72 -10.38
N ARG A 418 30.00 7.05 -9.82
CA ARG A 418 31.07 7.65 -9.02
C ARG A 418 31.81 8.77 -9.73
N CYS A 419 32.07 8.67 -11.03
CA CYS A 419 32.75 9.72 -11.80
C CYS A 419 31.99 11.05 -11.81
N ILE A 420 30.65 11.01 -11.87
CA ILE A 420 29.79 12.20 -11.83
C ILE A 420 29.77 12.76 -10.40
N VAL A 421 29.59 11.88 -9.41
CA VAL A 421 29.52 12.28 -7.99
C VAL A 421 30.84 12.84 -7.47
N GLU A 422 32.00 12.34 -7.93
CA GLU A 422 33.32 12.88 -7.57
C GLU A 422 33.51 14.32 -8.09
N HIS A 423 32.95 14.66 -9.24
CA HIS A 423 32.93 16.03 -9.74
C HIS A 423 32.08 16.94 -8.84
N VAL A 424 30.89 16.48 -8.45
CA VAL A 424 30.02 17.18 -7.48
C VAL A 424 30.71 17.35 -6.12
N ALA A 425 31.37 16.30 -5.62
CA ALA A 425 32.13 16.35 -4.37
C ALA A 425 33.24 17.41 -4.42
N THR A 426 33.96 17.50 -5.54
CA THR A 426 35.01 18.50 -5.75
C THR A 426 34.44 19.92 -5.72
N GLN A 427 33.29 20.16 -6.35
CA GLN A 427 32.62 21.48 -6.31
C GLN A 427 32.16 21.88 -4.90
N LEU A 428 31.83 20.90 -4.05
CA LEU A 428 31.36 21.09 -2.68
C LEU A 428 32.48 21.02 -1.63
N GLY A 429 33.73 20.75 -2.04
CA GLY A 429 34.86 20.59 -1.13
C GLY A 429 34.75 19.35 -0.24
N ILE A 430 34.08 18.29 -0.71
CA ILE A 430 33.91 17.03 0.01
C ILE A 430 35.02 16.06 -0.42
N PRO A 431 35.73 15.39 0.52
CA PRO A 431 36.77 14.42 0.19
C PRO A 431 36.26 13.26 -0.69
N LEU A 432 37.07 12.81 -1.65
CA LEU A 432 36.66 11.74 -2.59
C LEU A 432 36.49 10.37 -1.89
N ASP A 433 37.12 10.16 -0.74
CA ASP A 433 36.92 8.98 0.10
C ASP A 433 35.59 9.02 0.88
N HIS A 434 34.86 10.13 0.83
CA HIS A 434 33.50 10.29 1.36
C HIS A 434 32.40 10.08 0.29
N VAL A 435 32.79 9.64 -0.91
CA VAL A 435 31.86 9.37 -2.03
C VAL A 435 31.59 7.87 -2.16
N TYR A 436 30.31 7.50 -2.08
CA TYR A 436 29.81 6.14 -2.24
C TYR A 436 28.81 6.08 -3.39
N ALA A 437 29.23 5.51 -4.53
CA ALA A 437 28.44 5.42 -5.75
C ALA A 437 28.96 4.30 -6.64
N ASN A 438 28.19 3.93 -7.67
CA ASN A 438 28.52 2.82 -8.56
C ASN A 438 29.71 3.17 -9.48
N ARG A 439 30.69 2.27 -9.59
CA ARG A 439 31.90 2.50 -10.41
C ARG A 439 31.79 1.77 -11.75
N LEU A 440 31.89 2.51 -12.86
CA LEU A 440 31.95 1.92 -14.20
C LEU A 440 33.32 1.28 -14.46
N LYS A 441 33.32 0.18 -15.22
CA LYS A 441 34.51 -0.54 -15.70
C LYS A 441 34.63 -0.34 -17.20
N PHE A 442 35.86 -0.14 -17.66
CA PHE A 442 36.18 0.02 -19.07
C PHE A 442 37.31 -0.93 -19.46
N TYR A 443 37.29 -1.40 -20.71
CA TYR A 443 38.42 -2.10 -21.30
C TYR A 443 39.57 -1.12 -21.56
N PHE A 444 40.78 -1.65 -21.83
CA PHE A 444 41.95 -0.83 -22.12
C PHE A 444 41.78 0.09 -23.34
N ASN A 445 40.89 -0.28 -24.28
CA ASN A 445 40.51 0.53 -25.44
C ASN A 445 39.49 1.64 -25.11
N GLY A 446 39.06 1.78 -23.84
CA GLY A 446 38.11 2.80 -23.40
C GLY A 446 36.63 2.43 -23.57
N GLU A 447 36.32 1.25 -24.10
CA GLU A 447 34.94 0.77 -24.25
C GLU A 447 34.34 0.28 -22.93
N TYR A 448 33.01 0.37 -22.81
CA TYR A 448 32.27 -0.11 -21.65
C TYR A 448 32.50 -1.62 -21.41
N ALA A 449 32.95 -1.98 -20.20
CA ALA A 449 33.21 -3.37 -19.81
C ALA A 449 32.27 -3.88 -18.70
N GLY A 450 31.43 -3.00 -18.12
CA GLY A 450 30.56 -3.35 -17.00
C GLY A 450 30.60 -2.30 -15.89
N PHE A 451 30.17 -2.68 -14.69
CA PHE A 451 30.34 -1.88 -13.48
C PHE A 451 30.83 -2.75 -12.32
N ASP A 452 31.22 -2.11 -11.22
CA ASP A 452 31.62 -2.79 -10.01
C ASP A 452 30.41 -3.21 -9.19
N GLU A 453 30.02 -4.47 -9.33
CA GLU A 453 28.90 -5.10 -8.63
C GLU A 453 29.13 -5.25 -7.12
N THR A 454 30.35 -5.04 -6.62
CA THR A 454 30.66 -5.14 -5.18
C THR A 454 30.33 -3.86 -4.42
N GLN A 455 30.02 -2.77 -5.12
CA GLN A 455 29.65 -1.51 -4.49
C GLN A 455 28.31 -1.66 -3.76
N PRO A 456 28.18 -1.22 -2.51
CA PRO A 456 26.93 -1.34 -1.75
C PRO A 456 25.72 -0.73 -2.47
N THR A 457 25.93 0.35 -3.23
CA THR A 457 24.92 1.08 -4.01
C THR A 457 24.47 0.37 -5.30
N ALA A 458 25.04 -0.80 -5.62
CA ALA A 458 24.64 -1.62 -6.77
C ALA A 458 23.40 -2.49 -6.49
N GLU A 459 22.95 -2.54 -5.23
CA GLU A 459 21.83 -3.35 -4.77
C GLU A 459 20.75 -2.47 -4.09
N SER A 460 19.51 -2.99 -4.03
CA SER A 460 18.44 -2.38 -3.23
C SER A 460 18.85 -2.32 -1.76
N GLY A 461 18.55 -1.22 -1.05
CA GLY A 461 19.00 -1.00 0.32
C GLY A 461 20.48 -0.62 0.46
N GLY A 462 21.18 -0.37 -0.65
CA GLY A 462 22.61 -0.04 -0.65
C GLY A 462 22.99 1.18 0.18
N LYS A 463 22.14 2.21 0.20
CA LYS A 463 22.33 3.42 1.00
C LYS A 463 22.39 3.11 2.50
N GLY A 464 21.51 2.23 2.99
CA GLY A 464 21.50 1.79 4.39
C GLY A 464 22.76 1.00 4.77
N LYS A 465 23.26 0.14 3.87
CA LYS A 465 24.55 -0.56 4.07
C LYS A 465 25.72 0.42 4.21
N VAL A 466 25.74 1.50 3.42
CA VAL A 466 26.77 2.56 3.53
C VAL A 466 26.68 3.26 4.88
N ILE A 467 25.49 3.62 5.36
CA ILE A 467 25.33 4.26 6.67
C ILE A 467 25.85 3.36 7.80
N SER A 468 25.53 2.06 7.78
CA SER A 468 26.05 1.09 8.76
C SER A 468 27.58 1.01 8.73
N LEU A 469 28.17 0.98 7.53
CA LEU A 469 29.62 0.98 7.35
C LEU A 469 30.26 2.27 7.87
N LEU A 470 29.62 3.42 7.69
CA LEU A 470 30.10 4.70 8.21
C LEU A 470 30.05 4.75 9.74
N LYS A 471 29.00 4.21 10.36
CA LYS A 471 28.91 4.08 11.82
C LYS A 471 30.03 3.20 12.37
N GLU A 472 30.29 2.07 11.75
CA GLU A 472 31.35 1.14 12.17
C GLU A 472 32.75 1.74 11.97
N LYS A 473 33.01 2.32 10.80
CA LYS A 473 34.33 2.86 10.43
C LYS A 473 34.73 4.09 11.25
N TYR A 474 33.79 4.99 11.54
CA TYR A 474 34.07 6.27 12.19
C TYR A 474 33.50 6.38 13.62
N GLY A 475 32.75 5.38 14.10
CA GLY A 475 32.17 5.38 15.44
C GLY A 475 31.04 6.39 15.64
N PHE A 476 30.38 6.84 14.57
CA PHE A 476 29.32 7.85 14.67
C PHE A 476 28.10 7.31 15.41
N LYS A 477 27.65 8.06 16.42
CA LYS A 477 26.41 7.80 17.16
C LYS A 477 25.20 8.38 16.44
N LYS A 478 25.36 9.57 15.84
CA LYS A 478 24.27 10.29 15.17
C LYS A 478 24.66 10.66 13.74
N ILE A 479 24.12 9.92 12.79
CA ILE A 479 24.20 10.21 11.36
C ILE A 479 22.82 10.65 10.89
N VAL A 480 22.76 11.74 10.12
CA VAL A 480 21.54 12.18 9.43
C VAL A 480 21.66 11.89 7.94
N MET A 481 20.67 11.21 7.37
CA MET A 481 20.52 11.05 5.93
C MET A 481 19.52 12.09 5.41
N ILE A 482 19.86 12.78 4.33
CA ILE A 482 18.99 13.75 3.64
C ILE A 482 18.86 13.31 2.19
N GLY A 483 17.63 13.14 1.70
CA GLY A 483 17.37 12.78 0.31
C GLY A 483 15.89 12.91 -0.08
N ASP A 484 15.50 12.19 -1.14
CA ASP A 484 14.18 12.20 -1.75
C ASP A 484 13.05 11.57 -0.91
N GLY A 485 13.41 10.89 0.19
CA GLY A 485 12.48 10.22 1.09
C GLY A 485 11.84 8.93 0.56
N ALA A 486 11.93 8.67 -0.75
CA ALA A 486 11.43 7.45 -1.39
C ALA A 486 12.44 6.30 -1.28
N THR A 487 13.73 6.60 -1.41
CA THR A 487 14.83 5.62 -1.34
C THR A 487 15.61 5.68 -0.01
N ASP A 488 15.49 6.77 0.74
CA ASP A 488 16.18 6.96 2.04
C ASP A 488 15.51 6.26 3.21
N LEU A 489 14.25 5.85 3.07
CA LEU A 489 13.51 5.09 4.07
C LEU A 489 14.17 3.71 4.35
N GLU A 490 14.97 3.22 3.40
CA GLU A 490 15.79 2.01 3.52
C GLU A 490 17.10 2.23 4.31
N ALA A 491 17.46 3.48 4.58
CA ALA A 491 18.70 3.87 5.25
C ALA A 491 18.52 4.16 6.77
N CYS A 492 17.28 4.10 7.26
CA CYS A 492 16.99 4.15 8.68
C CYS A 492 17.45 2.84 9.34
N PRO A 493 18.43 2.85 10.27
CA PRO A 493 18.85 1.63 10.94
C PRO A 493 17.68 1.07 11.77
N PRO A 494 17.51 -0.25 11.86
CA PRO A 494 16.65 -0.82 12.89
C PRO A 494 17.21 -0.37 14.25
N ALA A 495 16.36 0.23 15.08
CA ALA A 495 16.70 0.62 16.44
C ALA A 495 16.93 -0.62 17.31
#